data_AF-B0CUE9-F1
#
_entry.id   AF-B0CUE9-F1
#
_cell.length_a   1.000
_cell.length_b   1.000
_cell.length_c   1.000
_cell.angle_alpha   90.00
_cell.angle_beta   90.00
_cell.angle_gamma   90.00
#
_symmetry.space_group_name_H-M   'P 1'
#
loop_
_entity.id
_entity.type
_entity.pdbx_description
1 polymer ?
#
loop_
_entity_poly.entity_id
_entity_poly.type
_entity_poly.pdbx_seq_one_letter_code
_entity_poly.pdbx_strand_id
1 'polypeptide(L)'
;VLGKRVYLPNIIFKLVRNNTPPGMPYNPYEATFRIPHSVTKTDIRSYLAAVYGVKTTYVRTDNYISPVYRRLGYERKPFKTYKRAVVGLVDPFYYP
;
A
#
# COMPACT_ATOMS: atom_id res chain seq x y z
N VAL A 1 17.38 15.67 -5.14
CA VAL A 1 16.97 14.79 -4.02
C VAL A 1 18.12 13.87 -3.70
N LEU A 2 18.69 13.94 -2.49
CA LEU A 2 19.78 13.06 -2.08
C LEU A 2 19.19 11.67 -1.77
N GLY A 3 19.13 10.79 -2.77
CA GLY A 3 18.57 9.45 -2.61
C GLY A 3 19.57 8.52 -1.93
N LYS A 4 19.18 7.89 -0.82
CA LYS A 4 19.97 6.81 -0.22
C LYS A 4 19.76 5.54 -1.03
N ARG A 5 20.84 4.99 -1.59
CA ARG A 5 20.79 3.70 -2.29
C ARG A 5 20.55 2.58 -1.28
N VAL A 6 19.52 1.78 -1.54
CA VAL A 6 19.21 0.56 -0.78
C VAL A 6 19.31 -0.61 -1.75
N TYR A 7 20.36 -1.42 -1.60
CA TYR A 7 20.63 -2.55 -2.50
C TYR A 7 19.74 -3.76 -2.20
N LEU A 8 19.46 -4.00 -0.92
CA LEU A 8 18.71 -5.17 -0.45
C LEU A 8 17.55 -4.72 0.45
N PRO A 9 16.44 -4.25 -0.12
CA PRO A 9 15.28 -3.81 0.65
C PRO A 9 14.56 -5.00 1.31
N ASN A 10 14.43 -4.98 2.64
CA ASN A 10 13.67 -5.97 3.40
C ASN A 10 12.27 -5.43 3.78
N ILE A 11 11.44 -5.19 2.77
CA ILE A 11 10.08 -4.65 2.92
C ILE A 11 9.10 -5.47 2.10
N ILE A 12 7.89 -5.67 2.64
CA ILE A 12 6.84 -6.45 1.98
C ILE A 12 5.75 -5.51 1.49
N PHE A 13 5.48 -5.55 0.19
CA PHE A 13 4.35 -4.87 -0.44
C PHE A 13 3.29 -5.92 -0.74
N LYS A 14 2.12 -5.79 -0.11
CA LYS A 14 0.99 -6.69 -0.37
C LYS A 14 -0.01 -6.00 -1.28
N LEU A 15 -0.13 -6.48 -2.51
CA LEU A 15 -1.19 -6.07 -3.45
C LEU A 15 -2.55 -6.56 -2.92
N VAL A 16 -3.56 -5.69 -2.90
CA VAL A 16 -4.92 -5.99 -2.41
C VAL A 16 -5.94 -5.45 -3.40
N ARG A 17 -7.00 -6.23 -3.67
CA ARG A 17 -8.10 -5.82 -4.55
C ARG A 17 -8.62 -4.43 -4.15
N ASN A 18 -8.81 -3.56 -5.15
CA ASN A 18 -9.36 -2.23 -4.90
C ASN A 18 -10.80 -2.35 -4.41
N ASN A 19 -11.17 -1.45 -3.51
CA ASN A 19 -12.56 -1.33 -3.08
C ASN A 19 -13.35 -0.55 -4.15
N THR A 20 -14.35 -1.19 -4.74
CA THR A 20 -15.27 -0.53 -5.68
C THR A 20 -16.62 -0.39 -4.98
N PRO A 21 -17.09 0.84 -4.70
CA PRO A 21 -18.41 1.05 -4.11
C PRO A 21 -19.50 0.42 -4.99
N PRO A 22 -20.59 -0.10 -4.39
CA PRO A 22 -21.72 -0.62 -5.16
C PRO A 22 -22.24 0.42 -6.15
N GLY A 23 -22.42 0.02 -7.41
CA GLY A 23 -22.92 0.89 -8.49
C GLY A 23 -21.87 1.79 -9.16
N MET A 24 -20.60 1.76 -8.72
CA MET A 24 -19.52 2.49 -9.40
C MET A 24 -18.70 1.54 -10.31
N PRO A 25 -18.19 2.03 -11.45
CA PRO A 25 -17.28 1.25 -12.28
C PRO A 25 -15.94 1.01 -11.57
N TYR A 26 -15.34 -0.16 -11.79
CA TYR A 26 -13.99 -0.46 -11.33
C TYR A 26 -12.98 0.48 -12.00
N ASN A 27 -12.07 1.08 -11.21
CA ASN A 27 -10.99 1.90 -11.75
C ASN A 27 -9.74 1.01 -12.00
N PRO A 28 -9.39 0.70 -13.26
CA PRO A 28 -8.21 -0.11 -13.58
C PRO A 28 -6.90 0.67 -13.47
N TYR A 29 -6.95 2.00 -13.39
CA TYR A 29 -5.77 2.86 -13.26
C TYR A 29 -5.37 3.08 -11.80
N GLU A 30 -5.94 2.32 -10.87
CA GLU A 30 -5.54 2.35 -9.47
C GLU A 30 -5.13 0.96 -9.00
N ALA A 31 -4.10 0.91 -8.15
CA ALA A 31 -3.70 -0.28 -7.42
C ALA A 31 -3.55 0.03 -5.94
N THR A 32 -4.07 -0.86 -5.09
CA THR A 32 -4.00 -0.72 -3.63
C THR A 32 -2.99 -1.69 -3.04
N PHE A 33 -2.08 -1.18 -2.22
CA PHE A 33 -1.09 -1.96 -1.48
C PHE A 33 -1.23 -1.77 0.03
N ARG A 34 -0.92 -2.82 0.80
CA ARG A 34 -0.58 -2.70 2.22
C ARG A 34 0.94 -2.74 2.35
N ILE A 35 1.47 -1.79 3.09
CA ILE A 35 2.90 -1.54 3.24
C ILE A 35 3.26 -1.26 4.71
N PRO A 36 4.55 -1.37 5.09
CA PRO A 36 5.02 -0.95 6.40
C PRO A 36 4.81 0.55 6.64
N HIS A 37 4.55 0.95 7.89
CA HIS A 37 4.29 2.35 8.24
C HIS A 37 5.48 3.29 7.97
N SER A 38 6.71 2.77 8.03
CA SER A 38 7.95 3.51 7.78
C SER A 38 8.14 3.93 6.32
N VAL A 39 7.43 3.31 5.37
CA VAL A 39 7.61 3.57 3.94
C VAL A 39 6.99 4.91 3.54
N THR A 40 7.75 5.73 2.81
CA THR A 40 7.32 7.04 2.30
C THR A 40 6.70 6.94 0.88
N LYS A 41 6.01 8.00 0.45
CA LYS A 41 5.44 8.08 -0.92
C LYS A 41 6.52 8.00 -2.00
N THR A 42 7.68 8.59 -1.74
CA THR A 42 8.82 8.54 -2.65
C THR A 42 9.40 7.14 -2.74
N ASP A 43 9.48 6.42 -1.61
CA ASP A 43 9.95 5.03 -1.60
C ASP A 43 9.01 4.12 -2.38
N ILE A 44 7.69 4.27 -2.24
CA ILE A 44 6.69 3.49 -3.00
C ILE A 44 6.91 3.66 -4.50
N ARG A 45 7.01 4.90 -4.97
CA ARG A 45 7.25 5.20 -6.39
C ARG A 45 8.56 4.58 -6.87
N SER A 46 9.65 4.82 -6.15
CA SER A 46 10.98 4.32 -6.51
C SER A 46 11.05 2.78 -6.49
N TYR A 47 10.42 2.15 -5.50
CA TYR A 47 10.37 0.70 -5.36
C TYR A 47 9.57 0.04 -6.47
N LEU A 48 8.36 0.53 -6.76
CA LEU A 48 7.53 0.00 -7.84
C LEU A 48 8.19 0.16 -9.22
N ALA A 49 8.86 1.29 -9.46
CA ALA A 49 9.60 1.51 -10.69
C ALA A 49 10.84 0.61 -10.82
N ALA A 50 11.65 0.50 -9.76
CA ALA A 50 12.92 -0.22 -9.82
C ALA A 50 12.77 -1.75 -9.77
N VAL A 51 11.82 -2.26 -8.97
CA VAL A 51 11.64 -3.71 -8.76
C VAL A 51 10.65 -4.31 -9.75
N TYR A 52 9.58 -3.58 -10.10
CA TYR A 52 8.48 -4.10 -10.92
C TYR A 52 8.31 -3.38 -12.26
N GLY A 53 9.08 -2.32 -12.55
CA GLY A 53 8.93 -1.55 -13.79
C GLY A 53 7.62 -0.74 -13.88
N VAL A 54 6.86 -0.62 -12.79
CA VAL A 54 5.55 0.03 -12.79
C VAL A 54 5.71 1.55 -12.73
N LYS A 55 5.14 2.24 -13.72
CA LYS A 55 5.09 3.71 -13.75
C LYS A 55 3.86 4.21 -13.01
N THR A 56 4.07 5.16 -12.10
CA THR A 56 3.01 5.69 -11.23
C THR A 56 2.74 7.16 -11.50
N THR A 57 1.48 7.56 -11.61
CA THR A 57 1.06 8.96 -11.80
C THR A 57 0.95 9.71 -10.48
N TYR A 58 0.44 9.05 -9.44
CA TYR A 58 0.34 9.61 -8.09
C TYR A 58 0.39 8.51 -7.03
N VAL A 59 0.68 8.89 -5.78
CA VAL A 59 0.64 7.98 -4.63
C VAL A 59 -0.08 8.65 -3.46
N ARG A 60 -1.17 8.05 -3.01
CA ARG A 60 -1.92 8.43 -1.80
C ARG A 60 -1.67 7.37 -0.73
N THR A 61 -1.54 7.80 0.52
CA THR A 61 -1.30 6.88 1.64
C THR A 61 -2.15 7.25 2.83
N ASP A 62 -2.69 6.24 3.51
CA ASP A 62 -3.41 6.37 4.76
C ASP A 62 -2.92 5.35 5.78
N ASN A 63 -2.87 5.74 7.05
CA ASN A 63 -2.50 4.84 8.14
C ASN A 63 -3.78 4.27 8.76
N TYR A 64 -4.00 2.97 8.60
CA TYR A 64 -5.10 2.28 9.27
C TYR A 64 -4.66 1.87 10.67
N ILE A 65 -5.25 2.52 11.68
CA ILE A 65 -5.02 2.20 13.08
C ILE A 65 -6.15 1.29 13.55
N SER A 66 -5.83 0.01 13.80
CA SER A 66 -6.79 -0.94 14.36
C SER A 66 -7.20 -0.48 15.76
N PRO A 67 -8.51 -0.48 16.09
CA PRO A 67 -8.95 -0.32 17.47
C PRO A 67 -8.35 -1.41 18.36
N VAL A 68 -8.15 -1.04 19.64
CA VAL A 68 -7.61 -1.93 20.67
C VAL A 68 -8.75 -2.66 21.35
N TYR A 69 -8.84 -3.97 21.16
CA TYR A 69 -9.85 -4.79 21.81
C TYR A 69 -9.32 -5.40 23.11
N ARG A 70 -10.20 -5.49 24.11
CA ARG A 70 -9.92 -6.23 25.35
C ARG A 70 -10.23 -7.70 25.09
N ARG A 71 -9.20 -8.52 24.92
CA ARG A 71 -9.37 -9.99 24.97
C ARG A 71 -9.66 -10.37 26.42
N LEU A 72 -10.62 -11.27 26.67
CA LEU A 72 -10.90 -11.77 28.02
C LEU A 72 -9.59 -12.28 28.64
N GLY A 73 -9.16 -11.66 29.74
CA GLY A 73 -8.06 -12.14 30.59
C GLY A 73 -6.62 -11.95 30.07
N TYR A 74 -6.17 -10.70 29.83
CA TYR A 74 -4.75 -10.32 29.65
C TYR A 74 -4.18 -10.42 28.23
N GLU A 75 -4.42 -9.37 27.43
CA GLU A 75 -3.45 -8.63 26.60
C GLU A 75 -4.22 -7.78 25.58
N ARG A 76 -3.90 -6.48 25.49
CA ARG A 76 -4.42 -5.58 24.45
C ARG A 76 -3.66 -5.86 23.15
N LYS A 77 -4.24 -6.62 22.22
CA LYS A 77 -3.65 -6.81 20.88
C LYS A 77 -4.45 -6.06 19.82
N PRO A 78 -3.84 -5.11 19.09
CA PRO A 78 -4.47 -4.56 17.90
C PRO A 78 -4.63 -5.68 16.86
N PHE A 79 -5.79 -5.76 16.21
CA PHE A 79 -6.10 -6.86 15.30
C PHE A 79 -5.14 -6.86 14.11
N LYS A 80 -5.09 -5.75 13.33
CA LYS A 80 -4.09 -5.51 12.25
C LYS A 80 -3.98 -4.01 11.93
N THR A 81 -2.90 -3.35 12.34
CA THR A 81 -2.52 -2.01 11.84
C THR A 81 -1.77 -2.16 10.53
N TYR A 82 -2.00 -1.26 9.57
CA TYR A 82 -1.24 -1.22 8.33
C TYR A 82 -1.26 0.17 7.71
N LYS A 83 -0.28 0.48 6.87
CA LYS A 83 -0.36 1.63 5.97
C LYS A 83 -0.91 1.15 4.63
N ARG A 84 -1.96 1.81 4.14
CA ARG A 84 -2.51 1.59 2.80
C ARG A 84 -1.88 2.60 1.86
N ALA A 85 -1.50 2.14 0.68
CA ALA A 85 -1.06 2.98 -0.42
C ALA A 85 -1.96 2.74 -1.63
N VAL A 86 -2.61 3.81 -2.11
CA VAL A 86 -3.33 3.82 -3.37
C VAL A 86 -2.42 4.49 -4.40
N VAL A 87 -2.12 3.76 -5.47
CA VAL A 87 -1.16 4.14 -6.50
C VAL A 87 -1.92 4.31 -7.80
N GLY A 88 -1.79 5.48 -8.41
CA GLY A 88 -2.25 5.70 -9.78
C GLY A 88 -1.27 5.07 -10.75
N LEU A 89 -1.76 4.21 -11.64
CA LEU A 89 -1.00 3.53 -12.67
C LEU A 89 -1.03 4.33 -13.99
N VAL A 90 0.03 4.23 -14.78
CA VAL A 90 0.00 4.73 -16.17
C VAL A 90 -0.77 3.74 -17.07
N ASP A 91 -0.51 2.45 -16.89
CA ASP A 91 -1.15 1.39 -17.65
C ASP A 91 -2.28 0.73 -16.82
N PRO A 92 -3.42 0.37 -17.42
CA PRO A 92 -4.54 -0.22 -16.69
C PRO A 92 -4.23 -1.65 -16.21
N PHE A 93 -4.77 -2.02 -15.05
CA PHE A 93 -4.64 -3.35 -14.48
C PHE A 93 -6.01 -3.91 -14.07
N TYR A 94 -6.27 -5.16 -14.44
CA TYR A 94 -7.45 -5.92 -14.00
C TYR A 94 -6.98 -7.15 -13.22
N TYR A 95 -7.59 -7.38 -12.07
CA TYR A 95 -7.38 -8.62 -11.35
C TYR A 95 -7.97 -9.80 -12.15
N PRO A 96 -7.32 -10.98 -12.10
CA PRO A 96 -7.94 -12.21 -12.56
C PRO A 96 -9.12 -12.61 -11.66
#